data_AF-A0A7C0ZM23-F1
#
_entry.id   AF-A0A7C0ZM23-F1
#
_cell.length_a   1.000
_cell.length_b   1.000
_cell.length_c   1.000
_cell.angle_alpha   90.00
_cell.angle_beta   90.00
_cell.angle_gamma   90.00
#
_symmetry.space_group_name_H-M   'P 1'
#
loop_
_entity.id
_entity.type
_entity.pdbx_description
1 polymer ?
#
loop_
_entity_poly.entity_id
_entity_poly.type
_entity_poly.pdbx_seq_one_letter_code
_entity_poly.pdbx_strand_id
1 'polypeptide(L)' 'MPTEIIQQSFQSPGQGSFGDVMVVGGGVSGIQASLDLATAGFKVYLVEKGPSIGGHMAQLDKTFPTNDCSM' A
#
# COMPACT_ATOMS: atom_id res chain seq x y z
N MET A 1 16.26 -24.68 5.95
CA MET A 1 14.93 -24.07 6.16
C MET A 1 14.61 -23.25 4.92
N PRO A 2 13.40 -23.43 4.36
CA PRO A 2 13.09 -23.24 2.95
C PRO A 2 12.95 -21.75 2.59
N THR A 3 13.88 -21.22 1.81
CA THR A 3 13.81 -19.86 1.23
C THR A 3 13.14 -19.85 -0.16
N GLU A 4 12.66 -20.98 -0.67
CA GLU A 4 11.96 -21.11 -1.97
C GLU A 4 10.50 -20.62 -1.97
N ILE A 5 9.91 -20.27 -0.82
CA ILE A 5 8.47 -19.95 -0.73
C ILE A 5 8.15 -18.46 -1.04
N ILE A 6 9.13 -17.55 -0.95
CA ILE A 6 8.84 -16.10 -1.09
C ILE A 6 8.68 -15.67 -2.57
N GLN A 7 9.08 -16.49 -3.54
CA GLN A 7 9.08 -16.11 -4.96
C GLN A 7 7.89 -16.65 -5.77
N GLN A 8 6.92 -17.33 -5.14
CA GLN A 8 5.82 -18.00 -5.86
C GLN A 8 4.50 -17.22 -5.99
N SER A 9 4.40 -15.98 -5.51
CA SER A 9 3.14 -15.21 -5.59
C SER A 9 3.21 -13.82 -6.23
N PHE A 10 4.30 -13.47 -6.94
CA PHE A 10 4.20 -12.49 -8.03
C PHE A 10 3.62 -13.18 -9.27
N GLN A 11 2.45 -13.80 -9.12
CA GLN A 11 1.67 -14.23 -10.27
C GLN A 11 1.29 -12.96 -11.01
N SER A 12 1.96 -12.70 -12.13
CA SER A 12 1.49 -11.71 -13.10
C SER A 12 0.04 -12.07 -13.42
N PRO A 13 -0.95 -11.19 -13.17
CA PRO A 13 -2.30 -11.45 -13.61
C PRO A 13 -2.33 -11.27 -15.12
N GLY A 14 -1.95 -12.31 -15.84
CA GLY A 14 -2.37 -12.52 -17.21
C GLY A 14 -3.83 -12.98 -17.19
N GLN A 15 -4.71 -12.16 -17.76
CA GLN A 15 -6.02 -12.54 -18.33
C GLN A 15 -7.17 -12.89 -17.38
N GLY A 16 -7.49 -11.99 -16.46
CA GLY A 16 -8.89 -11.71 -16.12
C GLY A 16 -9.23 -10.31 -16.62
N SER A 17 -10.44 -10.08 -17.14
CA SER A 17 -10.95 -8.76 -17.53
C SER A 17 -11.16 -7.86 -16.30
N PHE A 18 -10.10 -7.60 -15.53
CA PHE A 18 -10.10 -6.75 -14.36
C PHE A 18 -9.21 -5.54 -14.66
N GLY A 19 -9.78 -4.35 -14.54
CA GLY A 19 -9.06 -3.11 -14.82
C GLY A 19 -7.96 -2.87 -13.80
N ASP A 20 -6.89 -2.23 -14.26
CA ASP A 20 -5.86 -1.63 -13.41
C ASP A 20 -6.50 -0.57 -12.50
N VAL A 21 -6.10 -0.53 -11.21
CA VAL A 21 -6.64 0.43 -10.23
C VAL A 21 -5.59 1.47 -9.88
N MET A 22 -5.98 2.75 -9.87
CA MET A 22 -5.10 3.86 -9.48
C MET A 22 -5.62 4.51 -8.21
N VAL A 23 -4.76 4.59 -7.19
CA VAL A 23 -5.02 5.26 -5.91
C VAL A 23 -4.24 6.57 -5.90
N VAL A 24 -4.94 7.68 -5.71
CA VAL A 24 -4.34 9.03 -5.64
C VAL A 24 -4.36 9.52 -4.20
N GLY A 25 -3.19 9.77 -3.63
CA GLY A 25 -2.98 10.19 -2.25
C GLY A 25 -2.40 9.07 -1.38
N GLY A 26 -1.12 9.16 -1.05
CA GLY A 26 -0.36 8.25 -0.19
C GLY A 26 -0.49 8.57 1.30
N GLY A 27 -1.68 8.95 1.78
CA GLY A 27 -1.97 8.99 3.21
C GLY A 27 -2.20 7.57 3.78
N VAL A 28 -2.42 7.47 5.09
CA VAL A 28 -2.74 6.18 5.76
C VAL A 28 -3.89 5.43 5.10
N SER A 29 -4.94 6.15 4.68
CA SER A 29 -6.10 5.58 4.00
C SER A 29 -5.76 5.06 2.61
N GLY A 30 -4.94 5.79 1.84
CA GLY A 30 -4.54 5.39 0.50
C GLY A 30 -3.57 4.21 0.50
N ILE A 31 -2.67 4.15 1.48
CA ILE A 31 -1.77 3.01 1.70
C ILE A 31 -2.60 1.76 2.03
N GLN A 32 -3.53 1.85 2.99
CA GLN A 32 -4.36 0.70 3.37
C GLN A 32 -5.25 0.24 2.21
N ALA A 33 -5.93 1.16 1.52
CA ALA A 33 -6.75 0.84 0.36
C ALA A 33 -5.94 0.16 -0.76
N SER A 34 -4.70 0.61 -0.98
CA SER A 34 -3.82 -0.01 -1.96
C SER A 34 -3.41 -1.42 -1.55
N LEU A 35 -3.17 -1.65 -0.26
CA LEU A 35 -2.80 -2.96 0.27
C LEU A 35 -3.97 -3.95 0.18
N ASP A 36 -5.19 -3.49 0.49
CA ASP A 36 -6.40 -4.31 0.40
C ASP A 36 -6.68 -4.72 -1.06
N LEU A 37 -6.54 -3.78 -2.00
CA LEU A 37 -6.70 -4.03 -3.44
C LEU A 37 -5.60 -4.94 -4.00
N ALA A 38 -4.36 -4.77 -3.56
CA ALA A 38 -3.25 -5.65 -3.94
C ALA A 38 -3.45 -7.07 -3.39
N THR A 39 -3.94 -7.20 -2.16
CA THR A 39 -4.28 -8.49 -1.54
C THR A 39 -5.44 -9.18 -2.26
N ALA A 40 -6.39 -8.39 -2.78
CA ALA A 40 -7.49 -8.89 -3.62
C ALA A 40 -7.04 -9.31 -5.03
N GLY A 41 -5.76 -9.12 -5.39
CA GLY A 41 -5.18 -9.56 -6.66
C GLY A 41 -5.28 -8.53 -7.79
N PHE A 42 -5.61 -7.28 -7.49
CA PHE A 42 -5.60 -6.20 -8.48
C PHE A 42 -4.20 -5.61 -8.64
N LYS A 43 -3.89 -5.16 -9.86
CA LYS A 43 -2.72 -4.32 -10.11
C LYS A 43 -3.03 -2.89 -9.68
N VAL A 44 -2.33 -2.41 -8.65
CA VAL A 44 -2.59 -1.10 -8.04
C VAL A 44 -1.42 -0.15 -8.30
N TYR A 45 -1.73 1.07 -8.75
CA TYR A 45 -0.79 2.17 -8.86
C TYR A 45 -1.10 3.20 -7.76
N LEU A 46 -0.18 3.40 -6.82
CA LEU A 46 -0.29 4.44 -5.81
C LEU A 46 0.48 5.70 -6.26
N VAL A 47 -0.22 6.83 -6.37
CA VAL A 47 0.37 8.11 -6.77
C VAL A 47 0.20 9.12 -5.64
N GLU A 48 1.32 9.62 -5.14
CA GLU A 48 1.38 10.72 -4.16
C GLU A 48 2.00 11.95 -4.83
N LYS A 49 1.51 13.13 -4.48
CA LYS A 49 2.00 14.42 -4.99
C LYS A 49 3.35 14.79 -4.34
N GLY A 50 3.51 14.48 -3.06
CA GLY A 50 4.71 14.75 -2.29
C GLY A 50 5.86 13.77 -2.56
N PRO A 51 7.08 14.07 -2.06
CA PRO A 51 8.24 13.18 -2.17
C PRO A 51 8.14 11.95 -1.25
N SER A 52 7.22 11.96 -0.28
CA SER A 52 7.07 10.93 0.76
C SER A 52 5.60 10.54 0.95
N ILE A 53 5.37 9.26 1.21
CA ILE A 53 4.08 8.72 1.63
C ILE A 53 3.90 8.89 3.16
N GLY A 54 2.67 8.74 3.65
CA GLY A 54 2.26 8.91 5.05
C GLY A 54 1.30 10.09 5.29
N GLY A 55 1.15 11.00 4.32
CA GLY A 55 0.23 12.13 4.40
C GLY A 55 0.43 12.97 5.67
N HIS A 56 -0.66 13.42 6.30
CA HIS A 56 -0.59 14.15 7.57
C HIS A 56 -0.09 13.30 8.75
N MET A 57 -0.20 11.97 8.69
CA MET A 57 0.31 11.12 9.78
C MET A 57 1.83 11.19 9.90
N ALA A 58 2.56 11.28 8.77
CA ALA A 58 4.01 11.46 8.77
C ALA A 58 4.45 12.83 9.32
N GLN A 59 3.53 13.80 9.43
CA GLN A 59 3.80 15.12 10.02
C GLN A 59 3.44 15.19 11.51
N LEU A 60 2.72 14.19 12.03
CA LEU A 60 2.33 14.13 13.44
C LEU A 60 3.43 13.42 14.22
N ASP A 61 3.98 14.06 15.23
CA ASP A 61 5.05 13.49 16.04
C ASP A 61 4.56 12.36 16.96
N LYS A 62 3.27 12.41 17.32
CA LYS A 62 2.61 11.48 18.25
C LYS A 62 1.16 11.19 17.82
N THR A 63 0.80 9.91 17.77
CA THR A 63 -0.58 9.47 17.59
C THR A 63 -1.23 9.18 18.94
N PHE A 64 -2.23 9.98 19.32
CA PHE A 64 -3.08 9.65 20.48
C PHE A 64 -3.91 8.41 20.16
N PRO A 65 -4.18 7.47 21.11
CA PRO A 65 -3.95 7.52 22.55
C PRO A 65 -2.67 6.81 23.05
N THR A 66 -1.94 6.10 22.18
CA THR A 66 -0.78 5.28 22.53
C THR A 66 0.53 6.06 22.64
N ASN A 67 0.58 7.29 22.13
CA ASN A 67 1.77 8.14 22.11
C ASN A 67 2.96 7.47 21.38
N ASP A 68 2.65 6.61 20.41
CA ASP A 68 3.63 5.91 19.59
C ASP A 68 4.25 6.91 18.60
N CYS A 69 5.50 6.66 18.24
CA CYS A 69 6.20 7.47 17.24
C CYS A 69 5.60 7.18 15.86
N SER A 70 5.24 8.22 15.12
CA SER A 70 4.58 8.08 13.82
C SER A 70 5.56 7.82 12.65
N MET A 71 6.86 7.72 12.94
CA MET A 71 7.95 7.42 12.00
C MET A 71 8.76 6.20 12.43
#